data_AF-A0A849HQZ7-F1
#
_entry.id   AF-A0A849HQZ7-F1
#
_cell.length_a   1.000
_cell.length_b   1.000
_cell.length_c   1.000
_cell.angle_alpha   90.00
_cell.angle_beta   90.00
_cell.angle_gamma   90.00
#
_symmetry.space_group_name_H-M   'P 1'
#
loop_
_entity.id
_entity.type
_entity.pdbx_description
1 polymer ?
#
loop_
_entity_poly.entity_id
_entity_poly.type
_entity_poly.pdbx_seq_one_letter_code
_entity_poly.pdbx_strand_id
1 'polypeptide(L)'
;MASKLITFAKAIDDFIIDRALQPVVNLAGQLFAIPLYTVAKVCTVLGAGVGVVWVHRFDTFPGTDFYQDVFSLGIMVLATFLQIRAHEAREPKHQAFMPAARVTGLLWRTLWLLDLASFPFQLPVEGREQLAFNFVWTLLVVLPYWIICCRRPPPPVERRAMVFAPVPISVR
;
A
#
# COMPACT_ATOMS: atom_id res chain seq x y z
N MET A 1 -4.35 -27.16 -4.69
CA MET A 1 -3.35 -26.39 -3.91
C MET A 1 -3.49 -24.88 -4.08
N ALA A 2 -3.68 -24.36 -5.30
CA ALA A 2 -3.86 -22.92 -5.56
C ALA A 2 -4.93 -22.21 -4.71
N SER A 3 -6.08 -22.85 -4.48
CA SER A 3 -7.15 -22.28 -3.63
C SER A 3 -6.70 -22.05 -2.17
N LYS A 4 -5.92 -22.96 -1.57
CA LYS A 4 -5.41 -22.81 -0.20
C LYS A 4 -4.36 -21.69 -0.08
N LEU A 5 -3.54 -21.54 -1.12
CA LEU A 5 -2.52 -20.48 -1.23
C LEU A 5 -3.16 -19.09 -1.29
N ILE A 6 -4.21 -18.92 -2.09
CA ILE A 6 -4.96 -17.66 -2.20
C ILE A 6 -5.63 -17.30 -0.86
N THR A 7 -6.23 -18.28 -0.17
CA THR A 7 -6.84 -18.04 1.14
C THR A 7 -5.81 -17.62 2.18
N PHE A 8 -4.63 -18.26 2.19
CA PHE A 8 -3.55 -17.93 3.11
C PHE A 8 -2.96 -16.53 2.83
N ALA A 9 -2.68 -16.21 1.57
CA ALA A 9 -2.21 -14.89 1.16
C ALA A 9 -3.20 -13.78 1.57
N LYS A 10 -4.50 -14.03 1.40
CA LYS A 10 -5.55 -13.10 1.85
C LYS A 10 -5.55 -12.91 3.38
N ALA A 11 -5.34 -13.98 4.14
CA ALA A 11 -5.29 -13.88 5.60
C ALA A 11 -4.07 -13.08 6.08
N ILE A 12 -2.92 -13.23 5.42
CA ILE A 12 -1.73 -12.41 5.68
C ILE A 12 -2.01 -10.94 5.34
N ASP A 13 -2.61 -10.68 4.19
CA ASP A 13 -2.98 -9.33 3.78
C ASP A 13 -3.91 -8.65 4.79
N ASP A 14 -4.98 -9.35 5.21
CA ASP A 14 -5.92 -8.83 6.20
C ASP A 14 -5.20 -8.57 7.54
N PHE A 15 -4.27 -9.44 7.95
CA PHE A 15 -3.44 -9.22 9.14
C PHE A 15 -2.53 -7.98 9.00
N ILE A 16 -1.80 -7.82 7.89
CA ILE A 16 -0.92 -6.68 7.64
C ILE A 16 -1.73 -5.37 7.64
N ILE A 17 -2.87 -5.35 6.93
CA ILE A 17 -3.74 -4.17 6.85
C ILE A 17 -4.31 -3.84 8.23
N ASP A 18 -5.00 -4.77 8.87
CA ASP A 18 -5.77 -4.48 10.09
C ASP A 18 -4.89 -4.33 11.34
N ARG A 19 -3.76 -5.05 11.43
CA ARG A 19 -2.92 -5.09 12.64
C ARG A 19 -1.64 -4.27 12.55
N ALA A 20 -1.02 -4.15 11.38
CA ALA A 20 0.23 -3.41 11.23
C ALA A 20 0.01 -2.00 10.68
N LEU A 21 -0.75 -1.87 9.58
CA LEU A 21 -0.88 -0.61 8.86
C LEU A 21 -1.98 0.31 9.41
N GLN A 22 -3.14 -0.24 9.78
CA GLN A 22 -4.25 0.56 10.29
C GLN A 22 -3.86 1.41 11.52
N PRO A 23 -3.10 0.91 12.52
CA PRO A 23 -2.64 1.73 13.64
C PRO A 23 -1.70 2.87 13.19
N VAL A 24 -0.78 2.59 12.28
CA VAL A 24 0.19 3.58 11.76
C VAL A 24 -0.52 4.67 10.97
N VAL A 25 -1.45 4.29 10.08
CA VAL A 25 -2.26 5.24 9.31
C VAL A 25 -3.16 6.07 10.23
N ASN A 26 -3.74 5.46 11.26
CA ASN A 26 -4.53 6.19 12.25
C ASN A 26 -3.69 7.19 13.03
N LEU A 27 -2.50 6.79 13.47
CA LEU A 27 -1.55 7.65 14.17
C LEU A 27 -1.09 8.80 13.29
N ALA A 28 -0.75 8.54 12.02
CA ALA A 28 -0.35 9.56 11.06
C ALA A 28 -1.48 10.57 10.80
N GLY A 29 -2.71 10.09 10.67
CA GLY A 29 -3.89 10.95 10.53
C GLY A 29 -4.19 11.76 11.80
N GLN A 30 -3.95 11.20 12.99
CA GLN A 30 -4.20 11.88 14.27
C GLN A 30 -3.13 12.91 14.63
N LEU A 31 -1.84 12.57 14.45
CA LEU A 31 -0.73 13.44 14.83
C LEU A 31 -0.44 14.53 13.81
N PHE A 32 -0.56 14.22 12.52
CA PHE A 32 -0.12 15.12 11.45
C PHE A 32 -1.26 15.62 10.55
N ALA A 33 -2.51 15.19 10.80
CA ALA A 33 -3.67 15.48 9.95
C ALA A 33 -3.46 15.11 8.47
N ILE A 34 -2.57 14.15 8.18
CA ILE A 34 -2.24 13.75 6.81
C ILE A 34 -3.34 12.82 6.27
N PRO A 35 -3.94 13.12 5.10
CA PRO A 35 -4.89 12.22 4.45
C PRO A 35 -4.24 10.89 4.08
N LEU A 36 -4.99 9.79 4.22
CA LEU A 36 -4.55 8.42 3.90
C LEU A 36 -3.94 8.31 2.48
N TYR A 37 -4.57 8.93 1.49
CA TYR A 37 -4.04 8.93 0.12
C TYR A 37 -2.78 9.75 -0.08
N THR A 38 -2.53 10.75 0.78
CA THR A 38 -1.27 11.48 0.78
C THR A 38 -0.15 10.57 1.26
N VAL A 39 -0.38 9.75 2.30
CA VAL A 39 0.58 8.73 2.74
C VAL A 39 0.89 7.74 1.62
N ALA A 40 -0.15 7.23 0.94
CA ALA A 40 0.04 6.32 -0.20
C ALA A 40 0.88 6.95 -1.33
N LYS A 41 0.61 8.22 -1.69
CA LYS A 41 1.37 8.96 -2.71
C LYS A 41 2.84 9.14 -2.30
N VAL A 42 3.10 9.48 -1.02
CA VAL A 42 4.46 9.62 -0.50
C VAL A 42 5.21 8.30 -0.60
N CYS A 43 4.58 7.17 -0.23
CA CYS A 43 5.18 5.85 -0.40
C CYS A 43 5.51 5.55 -1.87
N THR A 44 4.62 5.90 -2.81
CA THR A 44 4.90 5.74 -4.26
C THR A 44 6.10 6.58 -4.70
N VAL A 45 6.22 7.83 -4.24
CA VAL A 45 7.37 8.70 -4.58
C VAL A 45 8.68 8.17 -4.00
N LEU A 46 8.66 7.71 -2.74
CA LEU A 46 9.83 7.08 -2.12
C LEU A 46 10.23 5.79 -2.86
N GLY A 47 9.26 4.96 -3.23
CA GLY A 47 9.48 3.76 -4.04
C GLY A 47 10.09 4.09 -5.40
N ALA A 48 9.57 5.11 -6.09
CA ALA A 48 10.15 5.58 -7.35
C ALA A 48 11.62 6.02 -7.16
N GLY A 49 11.92 6.77 -6.10
CA GLY A 49 13.27 7.21 -5.78
C GLY A 49 14.23 6.05 -5.53
N VAL A 50 13.83 5.06 -4.71
CA VAL A 50 14.64 3.86 -4.47
C VAL A 50 14.85 3.06 -5.75
N GLY A 51 13.82 2.94 -6.59
CA GLY A 51 13.91 2.25 -7.89
C GLY A 51 14.90 2.92 -8.83
N VAL A 52 14.89 4.26 -8.91
CA VAL A 52 15.87 5.02 -9.70
C VAL A 52 17.29 4.80 -9.18
N VAL A 53 17.48 4.81 -7.85
CA VAL A 53 18.79 4.54 -7.24
C VAL A 53 19.25 3.11 -7.53
N TRP A 54 18.34 2.13 -7.49
CA TRP A 54 18.64 0.74 -7.81
C TRP A 54 19.12 0.60 -9.25
N VAL A 55 18.33 1.09 -10.22
CA VAL A 55 18.70 1.09 -11.65
C VAL A 55 20.05 1.78 -11.86
N HIS A 56 20.25 2.96 -11.26
CA HIS A 56 21.50 3.70 -11.42
C HIS A 56 22.72 2.95 -10.85
N ARG A 57 22.54 2.16 -9.80
CA ARG A 57 23.63 1.48 -9.09
C ARG A 57 23.95 0.11 -9.66
N PHE A 58 22.95 -0.61 -10.16
CA PHE A 58 23.10 -2.01 -10.55
C PHE A 58 22.99 -2.25 -12.05
N ASP A 59 22.38 -1.34 -12.82
CA ASP A 59 22.28 -1.49 -14.27
C ASP A 59 23.41 -0.73 -14.98
N THR A 60 23.94 -1.36 -16.03
CA THR A 60 24.97 -0.74 -16.86
C THR A 60 24.30 0.12 -17.93
N PHE A 61 24.62 1.42 -17.94
CA PHE A 61 24.18 2.32 -19.01
C PHE A 61 25.27 2.48 -20.09
N PRO A 62 24.92 2.40 -21.39
CA PRO A 62 23.63 1.99 -21.95
C PRO A 62 23.52 0.46 -22.04
N GLY A 63 22.34 -0.08 -21.74
CA GLY A 63 22.06 -1.52 -21.80
C GLY A 63 20.57 -1.79 -22.02
N THR A 64 20.23 -2.92 -22.61
CA THR A 64 18.83 -3.35 -22.79
C THR A 64 18.12 -3.49 -21.46
N ASP A 65 18.81 -4.04 -20.46
CA ASP A 65 18.28 -4.28 -19.12
C ASP A 65 17.98 -2.95 -18.42
N PHE A 66 18.90 -1.98 -18.52
CA PHE A 66 18.68 -0.62 -18.04
C PHE A 66 17.39 0.01 -18.61
N TYR A 67 17.19 -0.06 -19.93
CA TYR A 67 16.00 0.53 -20.54
C TYR A 67 14.72 -0.20 -20.14
N GLN A 68 14.78 -1.53 -20.03
CA GLN A 68 13.66 -2.36 -19.60
C GLN A 68 13.26 -2.05 -18.16
N ASP A 69 14.21 -1.89 -17.26
CA ASP A 69 13.96 -1.66 -15.84
C ASP A 69 13.50 -0.23 -15.57
N VAL A 70 14.05 0.77 -16.26
CA VAL A 70 13.53 2.15 -16.25
C VAL A 70 12.09 2.19 -16.75
N PHE A 71 11.78 1.50 -17.85
CA PHE A 71 10.44 1.49 -18.42
C PHE A 71 9.44 0.78 -17.49
N SER A 72 9.83 -0.35 -16.92
CA SER A 72 9.03 -1.12 -15.97
C SER A 72 8.74 -0.32 -14.70
N LEU A 73 9.76 0.33 -14.14
CA LEU A 73 9.62 1.25 -13.01
C LEU A 73 8.62 2.36 -13.33
N GLY A 74 8.75 3.00 -14.50
CA GLY A 74 7.84 4.05 -14.94
C GLY A 74 6.38 3.60 -15.02
N ILE A 75 6.12 2.42 -15.61
CA ILE A 75 4.77 1.85 -15.70
C ILE A 75 4.23 1.56 -14.29
N MET A 76 5.01 0.92 -13.42
CA MET A 76 4.56 0.53 -12.09
C MET A 76 4.20 1.75 -11.23
N VAL A 77 5.05 2.78 -11.24
CA VAL A 77 4.80 4.03 -10.51
C VAL A 77 3.56 4.73 -11.06
N LEU A 78 3.43 4.85 -12.39
CA LEU A 78 2.27 5.49 -13.01
C LEU A 78 0.98 4.73 -12.72
N ALA A 79 0.97 3.41 -12.87
CA ALA A 79 -0.18 2.57 -12.58
C ALA A 79 -0.61 2.69 -11.11
N THR A 80 0.34 2.64 -10.18
CA THR A 80 0.09 2.82 -8.74
C THR A 80 -0.54 4.20 -8.47
N PHE A 81 0.03 5.25 -9.05
CA PHE A 81 -0.46 6.62 -8.87
C PHE A 81 -1.89 6.80 -9.41
N LEU A 82 -2.16 6.29 -10.61
CA LEU A 82 -3.50 6.33 -11.21
C LEU A 82 -4.53 5.56 -10.38
N GLN A 83 -4.15 4.41 -9.82
CA GLN A 83 -5.01 3.66 -8.92
C GLN A 83 -5.32 4.43 -7.64
N ILE A 84 -4.32 5.06 -7.01
CA ILE A 84 -4.52 5.91 -5.83
C ILE A 84 -5.53 7.02 -6.15
N ARG A 85 -5.36 7.74 -7.26
CA ARG A 85 -6.29 8.81 -7.66
C ARG A 85 -7.69 8.30 -7.96
N ALA A 86 -7.81 7.15 -8.61
CA ALA A 86 -9.10 6.53 -8.90
C ALA A 86 -9.85 6.15 -7.61
N HIS A 87 -9.13 5.66 -6.60
CA HIS A 87 -9.71 5.37 -5.29
C HIS A 87 -10.09 6.65 -4.52
N GLU A 88 -9.22 7.65 -4.52
CA GLU A 88 -9.48 8.98 -3.94
C GLU A 88 -10.74 9.64 -4.51
N ALA A 89 -10.95 9.57 -5.82
CA ALA A 89 -12.12 10.12 -6.48
C ALA A 89 -13.43 9.35 -6.18
N ARG A 90 -13.34 8.04 -5.89
CA ARG A 90 -14.51 7.17 -5.60
C ARG A 90 -14.93 7.21 -4.13
N GLU A 91 -14.02 7.62 -3.25
CA GLU A 91 -14.20 7.61 -1.80
C GLU A 91 -15.42 8.38 -1.24
N PRO A 92 -15.88 9.52 -1.79
CA PRO A 92 -17.06 10.22 -1.24
C PRO A 92 -18.39 9.47 -1.48
N LYS A 93 -18.42 8.43 -2.32
CA LYS A 93 -19.68 7.80 -2.77
C LYS A 93 -19.90 6.37 -2.25
N HIS A 94 -18.85 5.63 -1.87
CA HIS A 94 -18.98 4.19 -1.61
C HIS A 94 -18.01 3.64 -0.54
N GLN A 95 -18.19 4.01 0.73
CA GLN A 95 -17.47 3.33 1.84
C GLN A 95 -17.80 1.82 1.93
N ALA A 96 -18.93 1.39 1.34
CA ALA A 96 -19.38 0.00 1.35
C ALA A 96 -18.81 -0.88 0.20
N PHE A 97 -18.23 -0.30 -0.86
CA PHE A 97 -17.69 -1.04 -2.01
C PHE A 97 -16.16 -1.18 -1.94
N MET A 98 -15.66 -1.78 -0.87
CA MET A 98 -14.27 -2.26 -0.80
C MET A 98 -13.92 -3.57 -1.58
N PRO A 99 -14.73 -4.20 -2.47
CA PRO A 99 -14.28 -5.39 -3.21
C PRO A 99 -13.23 -5.11 -4.28
N ALA A 100 -13.38 -4.05 -5.09
CA ALA A 100 -12.54 -3.87 -6.29
C ALA A 100 -11.10 -3.43 -5.98
N ALA A 101 -10.92 -2.54 -4.99
CA ALA A 101 -9.60 -2.14 -4.49
C ALA A 101 -8.80 -3.34 -3.96
N ARG A 102 -9.50 -4.23 -3.25
CA ARG A 102 -8.93 -5.46 -2.72
C ARG A 102 -8.59 -6.45 -3.83
N VAL A 103 -9.25 -6.46 -4.99
CA VAL A 103 -8.93 -7.40 -6.06
C VAL A 103 -7.71 -6.96 -6.87
N THR A 104 -7.63 -5.69 -7.30
CA THR A 104 -6.46 -5.19 -8.05
C THR A 104 -5.21 -5.11 -7.19
N GLY A 105 -5.36 -4.74 -5.92
CA GLY A 105 -4.28 -4.85 -4.94
C GLY A 105 -3.90 -6.32 -4.67
N LEU A 106 -4.81 -7.29 -4.81
CA LEU A 106 -4.51 -8.70 -4.51
C LEU A 106 -3.37 -9.24 -5.39
N LEU A 107 -3.36 -8.89 -6.68
CA LEU A 107 -2.34 -9.37 -7.61
C LEU A 107 -0.94 -8.87 -7.21
N TRP A 108 -0.79 -7.57 -6.99
CA TRP A 108 0.48 -6.97 -6.57
C TRP A 108 0.95 -7.46 -5.20
N ARG A 109 0.01 -7.65 -4.26
CA ARG A 109 0.29 -8.22 -2.94
C ARG A 109 0.71 -9.68 -3.02
N THR A 110 0.07 -10.46 -3.89
CA THR A 110 0.43 -11.87 -4.12
C THR A 110 1.80 -11.98 -4.78
N LEU A 111 2.12 -11.11 -5.74
CA LEU A 111 3.45 -11.05 -6.36
C LEU A 111 4.52 -10.68 -5.33
N TRP A 112 4.24 -9.73 -4.42
CA TRP A 112 5.16 -9.39 -3.34
C TRP A 112 5.36 -10.53 -2.34
N LEU A 113 4.29 -11.24 -1.96
CA LEU A 113 4.40 -12.41 -1.08
C LEU A 113 5.20 -13.54 -1.74
N LEU A 114 5.05 -13.70 -3.06
CA LEU A 114 5.86 -14.62 -3.84
C LEU A 114 7.33 -14.20 -3.84
N ASP A 115 7.60 -12.91 -4.06
CA ASP A 115 8.95 -12.33 -4.05
C ASP A 115 9.63 -12.51 -2.68
N LEU A 116 8.90 -12.27 -1.59
CA LEU A 116 9.38 -12.49 -0.23
C LEU A 116 9.63 -13.98 0.08
N ALA A 117 8.81 -14.87 -0.46
CA ALA A 117 9.02 -16.31 -0.34
C ALA A 117 10.22 -16.80 -1.18
N SER A 118 10.53 -16.14 -2.30
CA SER A 118 11.74 -16.42 -3.10
C SER A 118 13.02 -15.82 -2.51
N PHE A 119 12.91 -14.83 -1.63
CA PHE A 119 14.05 -14.10 -1.06
C PHE A 119 15.16 -14.99 -0.46
N PRO A 120 14.86 -16.05 0.31
CA PRO A 120 15.89 -16.97 0.84
C PRO A 120 16.67 -17.70 -0.26
N PHE A 121 16.06 -17.90 -1.43
CA PHE A 121 16.66 -18.60 -2.57
C PHE A 121 17.46 -17.64 -3.48
N GLN A 122 17.21 -16.34 -3.41
CA GLN A 122 17.96 -15.31 -4.14
C GLN A 122 19.24 -14.89 -3.38
N LEU A 123 19.24 -15.00 -2.04
CA LEU A 123 20.36 -14.68 -1.15
C LEU A 123 21.74 -15.28 -1.52
N PRO A 124 21.86 -16.52 -2.03
CA PRO A 124 23.14 -17.09 -2.45
C PRO A 124 23.56 -16.71 -3.89
N VAL A 125 22.69 -16.11 -4.68
CA VAL A 125 22.92 -15.82 -6.11
C VAL A 125 23.18 -14.34 -6.36
N GLU A 126 22.49 -13.46 -5.64
CA GLU A 126 22.58 -12.01 -5.81
C GLU A 126 23.44 -11.34 -4.73
N GLY A 127 24.00 -10.17 -5.07
CA GLY A 127 24.71 -9.35 -4.10
C GLY A 127 23.80 -8.89 -2.97
N ARG A 128 24.26 -8.97 -1.72
CA ARG A 128 23.47 -8.57 -0.53
C ARG A 128 22.88 -7.17 -0.63
N GLU A 129 23.61 -6.24 -1.25
CA GLU A 129 23.15 -4.87 -1.48
C GLU A 129 22.02 -4.81 -2.50
N GLN A 130 22.14 -5.53 -3.62
CA GLN A 130 21.12 -5.57 -4.68
C GLN A 130 19.80 -6.13 -4.15
N LEU A 131 19.87 -7.19 -3.35
CA LEU A 131 18.72 -7.79 -2.65
C LEU A 131 18.08 -6.84 -1.64
N ALA A 132 18.88 -6.13 -0.85
CA ALA A 132 18.37 -5.18 0.13
C ALA A 132 17.63 -4.03 -0.54
N PHE A 133 18.17 -3.46 -1.62
CA PHE A 133 17.49 -2.42 -2.37
C PHE A 133 16.24 -2.95 -3.09
N ASN A 134 16.30 -4.14 -3.68
CA ASN A 134 15.13 -4.77 -4.30
C ASN A 134 14.01 -4.95 -3.26
N PHE A 135 14.31 -5.49 -2.09
CA PHE A 135 13.34 -5.66 -1.00
C PHE A 135 12.69 -4.34 -0.58
N VAL A 136 13.49 -3.30 -0.34
CA VAL A 136 13.00 -1.98 0.07
C VAL A 136 12.13 -1.37 -1.03
N TRP A 137 12.56 -1.49 -2.29
CA TRP A 137 11.80 -1.01 -3.44
C TRP A 137 10.46 -1.72 -3.58
N THR A 138 10.44 -3.05 -3.61
CA THR A 138 9.22 -3.86 -3.75
C THR A 138 8.25 -3.59 -2.61
N LEU A 139 8.75 -3.44 -1.37
CA LEU A 139 7.93 -3.05 -0.23
C LEU A 139 7.28 -1.67 -0.43
N LEU A 140 8.05 -0.66 -0.86
CA LEU A 140 7.53 0.70 -1.09
C LEU A 140 6.53 0.79 -2.24
N VAL A 141 6.62 -0.09 -3.23
CA VAL A 141 5.64 -0.17 -4.32
C VAL A 141 4.34 -0.83 -3.87
N VAL A 142 4.41 -1.86 -3.01
CA VAL A 142 3.24 -2.63 -2.55
C VAL A 142 2.52 -1.93 -1.40
N LEU A 143 3.26 -1.21 -0.56
CA LEU A 143 2.73 -0.48 0.58
C LEU A 143 1.56 0.47 0.25
N PRO A 144 1.59 1.29 -0.82
CA PRO A 144 0.45 2.07 -1.27
C PRO A 144 -0.83 1.25 -1.46
N TYR A 145 -0.74 0.02 -1.99
CA TYR A 145 -1.88 -0.85 -2.21
C TYR A 145 -2.51 -1.33 -0.90
N TRP A 146 -1.71 -1.59 0.12
CA TRP A 146 -2.25 -1.89 1.45
C TRP A 146 -2.80 -0.63 2.14
N ILE A 147 -2.15 0.52 1.98
CA ILE A 147 -2.60 1.79 2.59
C ILE A 147 -3.99 2.18 2.06
N ILE A 148 -4.23 2.13 0.74
CA ILE A 148 -5.54 2.43 0.16
C ILE A 148 -6.65 1.46 0.61
N CYS A 149 -6.28 0.29 1.13
CA CYS A 149 -7.20 -0.69 1.70
C CYS A 149 -7.49 -0.44 3.19
N CYS A 150 -6.71 0.41 3.87
CA CYS A 150 -6.97 0.79 5.25
C CYS A 150 -8.28 1.60 5.33
N ARG A 151 -8.97 1.48 6.45
CA ARG A 151 -10.14 2.30 6.78
C ARG A 151 -9.67 3.71 7.12
N ARG A 152 -10.53 4.71 6.93
CA ARG A 152 -10.24 6.06 7.42
C ARG A 152 -10.13 6.04 8.96
N PRO A 153 -9.20 6.81 9.54
CA PRO A 153 -9.18 7.02 10.98
C PRO A 153 -10.54 7.54 11.45
N PRO A 154 -11.05 7.07 12.60
CA PRO A 154 -12.25 7.66 13.18
C PRO A 154 -12.00 9.17 13.38
N PRO A 155 -13.00 10.03 13.13
CA PRO A 155 -12.87 11.45 13.41
C PRO A 155 -12.48 11.64 14.89
N PRO A 156 -11.65 12.64 15.23
CA PRO A 156 -11.19 12.86 16.59
C PRO A 156 -12.38 12.94 17.55
N VAL A 157 -12.24 12.23 18.69
CA VAL A 157 -13.31 11.93 19.67
C VAL A 157 -13.93 13.19 20.29
N GLU A 158 -13.30 14.35 20.15
CA GLU A 158 -13.77 15.63 20.70
C GLU A 158 -15.09 16.15 20.08
N ARG A 159 -15.61 15.58 18.98
CA ARG A 159 -16.92 15.97 18.41
C ARG A 159 -18.09 15.02 18.70
N ARG A 160 -17.93 14.00 19.56
CA ARG A 160 -19.08 13.19 20.00
C ARG A 160 -19.70 13.65 21.32
N ALA A 161 -19.05 14.54 22.07
CA ALA A 161 -19.59 15.09 23.31
C ALA A 161 -20.72 16.14 23.10
N MET A 162 -20.92 16.66 21.87
CA MET A 162 -21.94 17.67 21.58
C MET A 162 -23.17 17.16 20.83
N VAL A 163 -23.31 15.86 20.61
CA VAL A 163 -24.52 15.26 20.00
C VAL A 163 -25.26 14.39 21.01
N PHE A 164 -25.51 14.96 22.19
CA PHE A 164 -26.67 14.56 22.97
C PHE A 164 -27.86 15.31 22.39
N ALA A 165 -28.54 14.72 21.41
CA ALA A 165 -29.85 15.20 21.01
C ALA A 165 -30.78 15.10 22.24
N PRO A 166 -31.44 16.19 22.68
CA PRO A 166 -32.37 16.10 23.78
C PRO A 166 -33.55 15.20 23.38
N VAL A 167 -33.73 14.11 24.11
CA VAL A 167 -34.93 13.27 24.03
C VAL A 167 -36.06 14.03 24.72
N PRO A 168 -37.17 14.36 24.05
CA PRO A 168 -38.31 14.98 24.73
C PRO A 168 -38.94 13.92 25.65
N ILE A 169 -38.84 14.15 26.95
CA ILE A 169 -39.56 13.38 27.95
C ILE A 169 -41.01 13.85 27.90
N SER A 170 -41.91 12.99 27.41
CA SER A 170 -43.35 13.17 27.53
C SER A 170 -43.74 12.98 29.00
N VAL A 171 -44.12 14.06 29.66
CA VAL A 171 -44.77 14.01 30.97
C VAL A 171 -46.25 13.73 30.71
N ARG A 172 -46.71 12.54 31.11
CA ARG A 172 -48.14 12.23 31.29
C ARG A 172 -48.53 12.52 32.73
#